data_AF-N9FPS7-F1
#
_entry.id   AF-N9FPS7-F1
#
_cell.length_a   1.000
_cell.length_b   1.000
_cell.length_c   1.000
_cell.angle_alpha   90.00
_cell.angle_beta   90.00
_cell.angle_gamma   90.00
#
_symmetry.space_group_name_H-M   'P 1'
#
loop_
_entity.id
_entity.type
_entity.pdbx_description
1 polymer ?
#
loop_
_entity_poly.entity_id
_entity_poly.type
_entity_poly.pdbx_seq_one_letter_code
_entity_poly.pdbx_strand_id
1 'polypeptide(L)'
;MLKSSKLRLSPTHLLMMTASLGLALSSCSDDASTSQEYQQACYGVPLLTIEQRNQALEDGYAINQQYKCIDINSYRAMQEAKAQREIARSPEALARKKAEDEAHDVRNAKQREARQAEKDAKRALRYELRLVEINSASAAELAKVCSIREETADKIVKERINVGLFKDWADVIHRVIALSSAQNVLYASTCGLVVNGASFDGVPANEETAQIIFQKYLR
;
A
#
# COMPACT_ATOMS: atom_id res chain seq x y z
N MET A 1 -20.67 -37.46 -53.45
CA MET A 1 -22.09 -37.88 -53.39
C MET A 1 -22.81 -36.96 -52.42
N LEU A 2 -23.37 -35.83 -52.86
CA LEU A 2 -24.78 -35.67 -53.27
C LEU A 2 -25.78 -36.24 -52.25
N LYS A 3 -26.33 -35.42 -51.36
CA LYS A 3 -27.67 -34.82 -51.54
C LYS A 3 -28.12 -33.98 -50.34
N SER A 4 -28.48 -32.73 -50.68
CA SER A 4 -29.30 -31.79 -49.92
C SER A 4 -30.61 -32.41 -49.44
N SER A 5 -31.10 -31.93 -48.30
CA SER A 5 -32.53 -31.92 -47.96
C SER A 5 -32.92 -30.54 -47.42
N LYS A 6 -33.22 -29.62 -48.35
CA LYS A 6 -34.15 -28.51 -48.11
C LYS A 6 -35.58 -29.08 -48.20
N LEU A 7 -36.56 -28.43 -47.55
CA LEU A 7 -38.02 -28.35 -47.84
C LEU A 7 -38.74 -28.13 -46.48
N ARG A 8 -39.63 -27.17 -46.24
CA ARG A 8 -40.40 -26.20 -47.06
C ARG A 8 -40.79 -25.01 -46.16
N LEU A 9 -40.55 -23.80 -46.65
CA LEU A 9 -41.38 -22.64 -46.32
C LEU A 9 -42.62 -22.72 -47.23
N SER A 10 -43.82 -22.54 -46.69
CA SER A 10 -45.05 -22.43 -47.47
C SER A 10 -45.63 -21.01 -47.33
N PRO A 11 -46.22 -20.45 -48.41
CA PRO A 11 -46.59 -19.04 -48.49
C PRO A 11 -48.11 -18.84 -48.33
N THR A 12 -48.54 -17.57 -48.44
CA THR A 12 -49.91 -17.07 -48.68
C THR A 12 -50.87 -17.22 -47.47
N HIS A 13 -51.53 -16.17 -46.97
CA HIS A 13 -52.41 -15.26 -47.70
C HIS A 13 -52.45 -13.83 -47.13
N LEU A 14 -52.40 -12.91 -48.09
CA LEU A 14 -52.91 -11.55 -48.08
C LEU A 14 -54.41 -11.55 -47.72
N LEU A 15 -54.82 -10.81 -46.68
CA LEU A 15 -56.19 -10.29 -46.59
C LEU A 15 -56.16 -8.89 -45.98
N MET A 16 -56.27 -7.89 -46.86
CA MET A 16 -56.67 -6.52 -46.55
C MET A 16 -58.11 -6.54 -46.00
N MET A 17 -58.31 -6.01 -44.80
CA MET A 17 -59.61 -5.50 -44.36
C MET A 17 -59.39 -4.16 -43.67
N THR A 18 -59.64 -3.11 -44.43
CA THR A 18 -59.87 -1.75 -43.97
C THR A 18 -61.22 -1.67 -43.26
N ALA A 19 -61.23 -1.23 -42.00
CA ALA A 19 -62.46 -0.81 -41.31
C ALA A 19 -62.18 0.41 -40.43
N SER A 20 -62.44 1.57 -41.04
CA SER A 20 -63.22 2.69 -40.50
C SER A 20 -63.03 3.08 -39.02
N LEU A 21 -62.19 4.10 -38.84
CA LEU A 21 -62.46 5.34 -38.13
C LEU A 21 -63.69 5.36 -37.19
N GLY A 22 -63.42 5.24 -35.89
CA GLY A 22 -64.28 5.68 -34.80
C GLY A 22 -63.46 6.45 -33.79
N LEU A 23 -63.13 7.71 -34.09
CA LEU A 23 -62.52 8.66 -33.15
C LEU A 23 -63.59 9.08 -32.13
N ALA A 24 -63.75 8.30 -31.07
CA ALA A 24 -64.39 8.77 -29.86
C ALA A 24 -63.40 9.70 -29.14
N LEU A 25 -63.61 11.01 -29.26
CA LEU A 25 -62.95 12.01 -28.41
C LEU A 25 -63.51 11.88 -26.99
N SER A 26 -62.95 10.93 -26.23
CA SER A 26 -62.97 10.97 -24.78
C SER A 26 -62.22 12.23 -24.36
N SER A 27 -62.93 13.16 -23.70
CA SER A 27 -62.32 14.26 -22.97
C SER A 27 -61.50 13.68 -21.82
N CYS A 28 -60.26 13.32 -22.11
CA CYS A 28 -59.24 13.07 -21.10
C CYS A 28 -58.75 14.43 -20.65
N SER A 29 -58.91 14.75 -19.37
CA SER A 29 -58.11 15.81 -18.76
C SER A 29 -56.64 15.50 -19.03
N ASP A 30 -55.90 16.45 -19.60
CA ASP A 30 -54.47 16.33 -19.90
C ASP A 30 -53.68 16.13 -18.60
N ASP A 31 -53.59 14.89 -18.14
CA ASP A 31 -52.71 14.54 -17.04
C ASP A 31 -51.30 14.45 -17.62
N ALA A 32 -50.48 15.46 -17.31
CA ALA A 32 -49.09 15.56 -17.77
C ALA A 32 -48.27 14.30 -17.44
N SER A 33 -48.70 13.50 -16.44
CA SER A 33 -48.09 12.23 -16.08
C SER A 33 -48.26 11.11 -17.13
N THR A 34 -49.18 11.27 -18.09
CA THR A 34 -49.40 10.31 -19.19
C THR A 34 -48.58 10.61 -20.44
N SER A 35 -47.88 11.75 -20.47
CA SER A 35 -47.04 12.16 -21.58
C SER A 35 -45.80 11.26 -21.73
N GLN A 36 -45.32 11.12 -22.97
CA GLN A 36 -44.12 10.34 -23.24
C GLN A 36 -42.89 10.98 -22.58
N GLU A 37 -42.83 12.30 -22.54
CA GLU A 37 -41.77 13.08 -21.91
C GLU A 37 -41.72 12.84 -20.39
N TYR A 38 -42.89 12.73 -19.74
CA TYR A 38 -42.97 12.37 -18.33
C TYR A 38 -42.46 10.96 -18.09
N GLN A 39 -42.90 9.97 -18.88
CA GLN A 39 -42.48 8.56 -18.72
C GLN A 39 -40.97 8.36 -18.94
N GLN A 40 -40.33 9.23 -19.73
CA GLN A 40 -38.88 9.19 -19.95
C GLN A 40 -38.08 9.88 -18.86
N ALA A 41 -38.67 10.81 -18.10
CA ALA A 41 -37.99 11.58 -17.07
C ALA A 41 -38.28 11.07 -15.65
N CYS A 42 -39.44 10.44 -15.44
CA CYS A 42 -39.99 10.15 -14.14
C CYS A 42 -40.12 8.66 -13.85
N TYR A 43 -39.89 8.30 -12.59
CA TYR A 43 -40.36 7.06 -12.01
C TYR A 43 -41.56 7.32 -11.09
N GLY A 44 -42.66 6.59 -11.30
CA GLY A 44 -43.86 6.68 -10.46
C GLY A 44 -44.75 7.89 -10.78
N VAL A 45 -45.61 8.25 -9.81
CA VAL A 45 -46.56 9.38 -9.90
C VAL A 45 -45.92 10.70 -9.44
N PRO A 46 -46.47 11.86 -9.83
CA PRO A 46 -45.96 13.15 -9.37
C PRO A 46 -46.05 13.29 -7.83
N LEU A 47 -45.00 13.85 -7.24
CA LEU A 47 -44.88 14.21 -5.83
C LEU A 47 -45.53 15.58 -5.61
N LEU A 48 -46.82 15.56 -5.29
CA LEU A 48 -47.66 16.75 -5.20
C LEU A 48 -47.39 17.56 -3.93
N THR A 49 -47.06 16.89 -2.83
CA THR A 49 -46.79 17.55 -1.53
C THR A 49 -45.30 17.79 -1.30
N ILE A 50 -45.00 18.75 -0.42
CA ILE A 50 -43.62 18.97 0.05
C ILE A 50 -43.11 17.74 0.79
N GLU A 51 -43.97 17.12 1.60
CA GLU A 51 -43.63 15.92 2.36
C GLU A 51 -43.18 14.76 1.47
N GLN A 52 -43.91 14.49 0.38
CA GLN A 52 -43.54 13.45 -0.58
C GLN A 52 -42.18 13.70 -1.24
N ARG A 53 -41.84 14.96 -1.51
CA ARG A 53 -40.53 15.34 -2.07
C ARG A 53 -39.42 15.22 -1.04
N ASN A 54 -39.67 15.64 0.20
CA ASN A 54 -38.70 15.51 1.28
C ASN A 54 -38.40 14.03 1.56
N GLN A 55 -39.43 13.18 1.64
CA GLN A 55 -39.25 11.74 1.83
C GLN A 55 -38.40 11.12 0.71
N ALA A 56 -38.69 11.44 -0.55
CA ALA A 56 -37.92 10.92 -1.67
C ALA A 56 -36.44 11.38 -1.64
N LEU A 57 -36.18 12.62 -1.22
CA LEU A 57 -34.80 13.11 -1.01
C LEU A 57 -34.11 12.40 0.16
N GLU A 58 -34.82 12.15 1.26
CA GLU A 58 -34.33 11.38 2.41
C GLU A 58 -34.02 9.93 2.05
N ASP A 59 -34.85 9.33 1.19
CA ASP A 59 -34.64 8.00 0.61
C ASP A 59 -33.47 7.97 -0.40
N GLY A 60 -32.92 9.14 -0.75
CA GLY A 60 -31.75 9.30 -1.61
C GLY A 60 -32.07 9.46 -3.10
N TYR A 61 -33.33 9.68 -3.46
CA TYR A 61 -33.75 9.94 -4.84
C TYR A 61 -33.59 11.42 -5.20
N ALA A 62 -33.13 11.68 -6.43
CA ALA A 62 -33.18 13.00 -7.03
C ALA A 62 -34.58 13.28 -7.59
N ILE A 63 -35.02 14.53 -7.47
CA ILE A 63 -36.33 14.97 -7.94
C ILE A 63 -36.19 15.76 -9.23
N ASN A 64 -36.90 15.34 -10.28
CA ASN A 64 -37.08 16.14 -11.47
C ASN A 64 -38.02 17.31 -11.15
N GLN A 65 -37.50 18.54 -11.19
CA GLN A 65 -38.25 19.73 -10.76
C GLN A 65 -39.36 20.14 -11.73
N GLN A 66 -39.20 19.84 -13.03
CA GLN A 66 -40.17 20.17 -14.06
C GLN A 66 -41.47 19.38 -13.88
N TYR A 67 -41.33 18.08 -13.63
CA TYR A 67 -42.47 17.16 -13.48
C TYR A 67 -42.78 16.80 -12.02
N LYS A 68 -41.99 17.33 -11.07
CA LYS A 68 -42.10 17.10 -9.62
C LYS A 68 -42.18 15.61 -9.29
N CYS A 69 -41.32 14.79 -9.84
CA CYS A 69 -41.33 13.32 -9.72
C CYS A 69 -39.94 12.80 -9.33
N ILE A 70 -39.83 11.53 -8.93
CA ILE A 70 -38.51 10.88 -8.81
C ILE A 70 -37.90 10.79 -10.20
N ASP A 71 -36.67 11.27 -10.35
CA ASP A 71 -35.93 11.13 -11.61
C ASP A 71 -35.67 9.66 -11.92
N ILE A 72 -35.98 9.23 -13.14
CA ILE A 72 -35.89 7.82 -13.55
C ILE A 72 -34.47 7.25 -13.43
N ASN A 73 -33.44 8.07 -13.66
CA ASN A 73 -32.05 7.61 -13.59
C ASN A 73 -31.61 7.51 -12.13
N SER A 74 -32.07 8.45 -11.29
CA SER A 74 -31.86 8.34 -9.85
C SER A 74 -32.50 7.07 -9.28
N TYR A 75 -33.72 6.73 -9.70
CA TYR A 75 -34.36 5.48 -9.29
C TYR A 75 -33.52 4.26 -9.69
N ARG A 76 -33.11 4.17 -10.96
CA ARG A 76 -32.27 3.05 -11.45
C ARG A 76 -30.96 2.94 -10.68
N ALA A 77 -30.28 4.05 -10.44
CA ALA A 77 -29.03 4.09 -9.69
C ALA A 77 -29.21 3.55 -8.25
N MET A 78 -30.32 3.90 -7.58
CA MET A 78 -30.62 3.38 -6.25
C MET A 78 -30.90 1.86 -6.26
N GLN A 79 -31.59 1.36 -7.28
CA GLN A 79 -31.83 -0.07 -7.44
C GLN A 79 -30.55 -0.85 -7.69
N GLU A 80 -29.67 -0.32 -8.55
CA GLU A 80 -28.35 -0.91 -8.80
C GLU A 80 -27.49 -0.90 -7.54
N ALA A 81 -27.45 0.21 -6.81
CA ALA A 81 -26.71 0.31 -5.55
C ALA A 81 -27.25 -0.67 -4.50
N LYS A 82 -28.58 -0.84 -4.41
CA LYS A 82 -29.19 -1.84 -3.52
C LYS A 82 -28.77 -3.25 -3.91
N ALA A 83 -28.84 -3.60 -5.20
CA ALA A 83 -28.43 -4.91 -5.69
C ALA A 83 -26.93 -5.17 -5.41
N GLN A 84 -26.06 -4.18 -5.64
CA GLN A 84 -24.63 -4.29 -5.32
C GLN A 84 -24.39 -4.48 -3.81
N ARG A 85 -25.11 -3.77 -2.95
CA ARG A 85 -25.03 -3.95 -1.49
C ARG A 85 -25.52 -5.32 -1.06
N GLU A 86 -26.53 -5.89 -1.71
CA GLU A 86 -27.00 -7.25 -1.44
C GLU A 86 -25.96 -8.29 -1.86
N ILE A 87 -25.35 -8.13 -3.03
CA ILE A 87 -24.23 -8.98 -3.48
C ILE A 87 -23.05 -8.90 -2.51
N ALA A 88 -22.66 -7.69 -2.11
CA ALA A 88 -21.55 -7.47 -1.17
C ALA A 88 -21.84 -8.02 0.24
N ARG A 89 -23.11 -8.04 0.66
CA ARG A 89 -23.55 -8.64 1.94
C ARG A 89 -23.92 -10.12 1.83
N SER A 90 -23.75 -10.74 0.66
CA SER A 90 -24.01 -12.16 0.50
C SER A 90 -23.15 -12.98 1.47
N PRO A 91 -23.63 -14.13 1.95
CA PRO A 91 -22.87 -14.98 2.86
C PRO A 91 -21.49 -15.36 2.29
N GLU A 92 -21.41 -15.59 0.98
CA GLU A 92 -20.15 -15.90 0.29
C GLU A 92 -19.18 -14.71 0.30
N ALA A 93 -19.65 -13.50 -0.01
CA ALA A 93 -18.79 -12.31 0.00
C ALA A 93 -18.27 -12.00 1.42
N LEU A 94 -19.12 -12.15 2.43
CA LEU A 94 -18.73 -11.99 3.83
C LEU A 94 -17.74 -13.07 4.29
N ALA A 95 -17.96 -14.33 3.89
CA ALA A 95 -17.04 -15.43 4.18
C ALA A 95 -15.68 -15.23 3.53
N ARG A 96 -15.64 -14.78 2.26
CA ARG A 96 -14.40 -14.43 1.57
C ARG A 96 -13.66 -13.30 2.27
N LYS A 97 -14.34 -12.21 2.61
CA LYS A 97 -13.72 -11.08 3.33
C LYS A 97 -13.16 -11.53 4.68
N LYS A 98 -13.92 -12.32 5.45
CA LYS A 98 -13.45 -12.88 6.71
C LYS A 98 -12.20 -13.74 6.52
N ALA A 99 -12.17 -14.61 5.51
CA ALA A 99 -11.00 -15.42 5.20
C ALA A 99 -9.79 -14.59 4.78
N GLU A 100 -10.00 -13.49 4.04
CA GLU A 100 -8.95 -12.54 3.66
C GLU A 100 -8.39 -11.79 4.88
N ASP A 101 -9.26 -11.31 5.77
CA ASP A 101 -8.90 -10.64 7.02
C ASP A 101 -8.13 -11.59 7.94
N GLU A 102 -8.61 -12.82 8.15
CA GLU A 102 -7.91 -13.86 8.91
C GLU A 102 -6.54 -14.19 8.29
N ALA A 103 -6.47 -14.33 6.97
CA ALA A 103 -5.20 -14.57 6.29
C ALA A 103 -4.24 -13.37 6.42
N HIS A 104 -4.76 -12.14 6.42
CA HIS A 104 -3.98 -10.93 6.66
C HIS A 104 -3.41 -10.91 8.09
N ASP A 105 -4.24 -11.21 9.07
CA ASP A 105 -3.84 -11.26 10.48
C ASP A 105 -2.77 -12.33 10.72
N VAL A 106 -2.92 -13.52 10.12
CA VAL A 106 -1.90 -14.58 10.16
C VAL A 106 -0.59 -14.12 9.52
N ARG A 107 -0.63 -13.44 8.37
CA ARG A 107 0.59 -12.88 7.73
C ARG A 107 1.26 -11.84 8.61
N ASN A 108 0.48 -10.93 9.19
CA ASN A 108 0.99 -9.91 10.09
C ASN A 108 1.59 -10.51 11.37
N ALA A 109 0.96 -11.53 11.93
CA ALA A 109 1.48 -12.26 13.09
C ALA A 109 2.83 -12.92 12.77
N LYS A 110 2.92 -13.67 11.67
CA LYS A 110 4.18 -14.27 11.21
C LYS A 110 5.27 -13.23 10.96
N GLN A 111 4.90 -12.07 10.39
CA GLN A 111 5.88 -11.00 10.17
C GLN A 111 6.36 -10.37 11.49
N ARG A 112 5.48 -10.21 12.48
CA ARG A 112 5.86 -9.73 13.82
C ARG A 112 6.81 -10.72 14.50
N GLU A 113 6.50 -12.01 14.42
CA GLU A 113 7.36 -13.09 14.94
C GLU A 113 8.72 -13.09 14.23
N ALA A 114 8.75 -13.00 12.90
CA ALA A 114 10.00 -12.94 12.14
C ALA A 114 10.84 -11.71 12.48
N ARG A 115 10.22 -10.53 12.61
CA ARG A 115 10.92 -9.30 13.04
C ARG A 115 11.46 -9.43 14.47
N GLN A 116 10.73 -10.09 15.35
CA GLN A 116 11.17 -10.33 16.72
C GLN A 116 12.34 -11.32 16.75
N ALA A 117 12.23 -12.44 16.02
CA ALA A 117 13.31 -13.41 15.88
C ALA A 117 14.57 -12.79 15.27
N GLU A 118 14.44 -11.89 14.28
CA GLU A 118 15.58 -11.14 13.73
C GLU A 118 16.24 -10.25 14.78
N LYS A 119 15.45 -9.50 15.56
CA LYS A 119 15.95 -8.66 16.66
C LYS A 119 16.64 -9.50 17.73
N ASP A 120 16.08 -10.64 18.09
CA ASP A 120 16.64 -11.54 19.09
C ASP A 120 17.93 -12.19 18.58
N ALA A 121 17.99 -12.57 17.30
CA ALA A 121 19.20 -13.04 16.65
C ALA A 121 20.30 -11.96 16.64
N LYS A 122 19.97 -10.72 16.27
CA LYS A 122 20.92 -9.58 16.34
C LYS A 122 21.41 -9.33 17.77
N ARG A 123 20.52 -9.38 18.76
CA ARG A 123 20.87 -9.22 20.19
C ARG A 123 21.75 -10.35 20.71
N ALA A 124 21.58 -11.56 20.17
CA ALA A 124 22.40 -12.72 20.52
C ALA A 124 23.85 -12.62 19.98
N LEU A 125 24.09 -11.81 18.94
CA LEU A 125 25.44 -11.59 18.41
C LEU A 125 26.35 -10.97 19.46
N ARG A 126 27.50 -11.61 19.66
CA ARG A 126 28.56 -11.13 20.55
C ARG A 126 29.71 -10.57 19.72
N TYR A 127 30.22 -9.44 20.19
CA TYR A 127 31.42 -8.84 19.70
C TYR A 127 32.61 -9.48 20.39
N GLU A 128 33.55 -9.99 19.61
CA GLU A 128 34.83 -10.44 20.12
C GLU A 128 35.82 -9.28 20.05
N LEU A 129 36.16 -8.70 21.19
CA LEU A 129 37.15 -7.64 21.25
C LEU A 129 38.53 -8.15 20.83
N ARG A 130 39.12 -7.51 19.83
CA ARG A 130 40.50 -7.77 19.37
C ARG A 130 41.21 -6.45 19.16
N LEU A 131 42.48 -6.39 19.52
CA LEU A 131 43.32 -5.25 19.18
C LEU A 131 43.72 -5.33 17.71
N VAL A 132 43.42 -4.27 16.95
CA VAL A 132 43.66 -4.18 15.51
C VAL A 132 44.57 -2.99 15.25
N GLU A 133 45.79 -3.27 14.78
CA GLU A 133 46.77 -2.23 14.47
C GLU A 133 46.44 -1.55 13.15
N ILE A 134 46.16 -0.25 13.20
CA ILE A 134 45.73 0.53 12.04
C ILE A 134 46.78 0.51 10.93
N ASN A 135 48.07 0.45 11.24
CA ASN A 135 49.15 0.56 10.25
C ASN A 135 49.44 -0.74 9.49
N SER A 136 49.03 -1.91 10.02
CA SER A 136 49.32 -3.22 9.42
C SER A 136 48.09 -4.03 9.03
N ALA A 137 46.94 -3.79 9.65
CA ALA A 137 45.72 -4.55 9.38
C ALA A 137 45.22 -4.40 7.94
N SER A 138 44.70 -5.48 7.37
CA SER A 138 43.97 -5.46 6.11
C SER A 138 42.63 -4.72 6.24
N ALA A 139 42.02 -4.33 5.11
CA ALA A 139 40.68 -3.73 5.12
C ALA A 139 39.64 -4.65 5.80
N ALA A 140 39.74 -5.95 5.55
CA ALA A 140 38.85 -6.96 6.14
C ALA A 140 39.05 -7.11 7.66
N GLU A 141 40.26 -6.91 8.19
CA GLU A 141 40.50 -6.90 9.63
C GLU A 141 40.04 -5.60 10.28
N LEU A 142 40.28 -4.46 9.63
CA LEU A 142 39.78 -3.16 10.09
C LEU A 142 38.25 -3.14 10.16
N ALA A 143 37.56 -3.71 9.18
CA ALA A 143 36.10 -3.79 9.16
C ALA A 143 35.51 -4.71 10.26
N LYS A 144 36.34 -5.50 10.97
CA LYS A 144 35.91 -6.26 12.15
C LYS A 144 35.86 -5.43 13.42
N VAL A 145 36.49 -4.25 13.46
CA VAL A 145 36.40 -3.33 14.61
C VAL A 145 34.96 -2.80 14.68
N CYS A 146 34.26 -2.95 15.81
CA CYS A 146 32.80 -2.77 15.88
C CYS A 146 32.22 -1.44 15.39
N SER A 147 33.01 -0.37 15.30
CA SER A 147 32.58 0.94 14.81
C SER A 147 33.11 1.30 13.41
N ILE A 148 33.94 0.44 12.80
CA ILE A 148 34.57 0.67 11.50
C ILE A 148 33.82 -0.10 10.42
N ARG A 149 33.18 0.63 9.50
CA ARG A 149 32.52 0.04 8.33
C ARG A 149 33.52 -0.22 7.21
N GLU A 150 33.19 -1.12 6.28
CA GLU A 150 34.04 -1.48 5.13
C GLU A 150 34.57 -0.25 4.37
N GLU A 151 33.70 0.74 4.08
CA GLU A 151 34.13 1.97 3.41
C GLU A 151 35.17 2.77 4.21
N THR A 152 35.07 2.77 5.54
CA THR A 152 36.05 3.45 6.41
C THR A 152 37.35 2.66 6.47
N ALA A 153 37.29 1.33 6.53
CA ALA A 153 38.46 0.47 6.44
C ALA A 153 39.22 0.68 5.12
N ASP A 154 38.51 0.75 3.99
CA ASP A 154 39.11 1.03 2.68
C ASP A 154 39.76 2.42 2.64
N LYS A 155 39.12 3.44 3.23
CA LYS A 155 39.69 4.78 3.35
C LYS A 155 40.97 4.78 4.18
N ILE A 156 40.99 4.09 5.32
CA ILE A 156 42.19 3.91 6.15
C ILE A 156 43.32 3.28 5.31
N VAL A 157 43.03 2.22 4.55
CA VAL A 157 44.03 1.56 3.69
C VAL A 157 44.57 2.52 2.62
N LYS A 158 43.69 3.26 1.94
CA LYS A 158 44.07 4.23 0.91
C LYS A 158 44.95 5.34 1.47
N GLU A 159 44.60 5.88 2.64
CA GLU A 159 45.41 6.90 3.32
C GLU A 159 46.83 6.40 3.63
N ARG A 160 46.97 5.16 4.14
CA ARG A 160 48.29 4.55 4.40
C ARG A 160 49.14 4.44 3.15
N ILE A 161 48.52 4.03 2.03
CA ILE A 161 49.21 3.84 0.75
C ILE A 161 49.64 5.18 0.15
N ASN A 162 48.75 6.18 0.17
CA ASN A 162 48.96 7.44 -0.54
C ASN A 162 49.86 8.43 0.21
N VAL A 163 49.76 8.46 1.54
CA VAL A 163 50.43 9.46 2.39
C VAL A 163 51.49 8.84 3.30
N GLY A 164 51.43 7.52 3.52
CA GLY A 164 52.31 6.78 4.43
C GLY A 164 51.61 6.37 5.72
N LEU A 165 52.34 5.66 6.59
CA LEU A 165 51.82 5.16 7.87
C LEU A 165 51.33 6.31 8.78
N PHE A 166 50.35 6.03 9.62
CA PHE A 166 49.86 6.99 10.61
C PHE A 166 50.86 7.13 11.76
N LYS A 167 51.15 8.37 12.13
CA LYS A 167 52.11 8.68 13.21
C LYS A 167 51.49 8.46 14.59
N ASP A 168 50.27 8.95 14.76
CA ASP A 168 49.51 8.93 16.01
C ASP A 168 48.01 9.10 15.72
N TRP A 169 47.20 9.15 16.76
CA TRP A 169 45.76 9.36 16.66
C TRP A 169 45.37 10.72 16.07
N ALA A 170 46.15 11.79 16.31
CA ALA A 170 45.84 13.10 15.74
C ALA A 170 46.00 13.07 14.21
N ASP A 171 47.03 12.37 13.72
CA ASP A 171 47.22 12.14 12.28
C ASP A 171 46.07 11.32 11.67
N VAL A 172 45.58 10.28 12.37
CA VAL A 172 44.39 9.52 11.94
C VAL A 172 43.15 10.42 11.87
N ILE A 173 42.89 11.23 12.90
CA ILE A 173 41.74 12.14 12.99
C ILE A 173 41.74 13.15 11.85
N HIS A 174 42.91 13.71 11.52
CA HIS A 174 43.05 14.70 10.45
C HIS A 174 42.88 14.08 9.06
N ARG A 175 43.37 12.86 8.85
CA ARG A 175 43.40 12.23 7.51
C ARG A 175 42.13 11.43 7.20
N VAL A 176 41.54 10.76 8.20
CA VAL A 176 40.39 9.88 8.02
C VAL A 176 39.13 10.59 8.51
N ILE A 177 38.39 11.24 7.59
CA ILE A 177 37.18 12.02 7.91
C ILE A 177 36.14 11.21 8.71
N ALA A 178 35.98 9.92 8.44
CA ALA A 178 35.06 9.07 9.18
C ALA A 178 35.46 8.91 10.67
N LEU A 179 36.72 9.18 11.02
CA LEU A 179 37.27 9.19 12.37
C LEU A 179 37.56 10.62 12.89
N SER A 180 37.09 11.67 12.22
CA SER A 180 37.40 13.04 12.64
C SER A 180 36.59 13.52 13.86
N SER A 181 35.48 12.84 14.17
CA SER A 181 34.66 13.18 15.35
C SER A 181 35.17 12.48 16.61
N ALA A 182 35.13 13.18 17.75
CA ALA A 182 35.53 12.63 19.04
C ALA A 182 34.80 11.31 19.38
N GLN A 183 33.51 11.21 19.03
CA GLN A 183 32.73 10.00 19.24
C GLN A 183 33.26 8.80 18.42
N ASN A 184 33.62 9.02 17.15
CA ASN A 184 34.08 7.94 16.28
C ASN A 184 35.46 7.42 16.70
N VAL A 185 36.35 8.30 17.13
CA VAL A 185 37.67 7.92 17.68
C VAL A 185 37.52 7.14 18.97
N LEU A 186 36.68 7.64 19.89
CA LEU A 186 36.39 6.96 21.15
C LEU A 186 35.85 5.56 20.86
N TYR A 187 34.87 5.44 19.97
CA TYR A 187 34.31 4.14 19.60
C TYR A 187 35.32 3.23 18.93
N ALA A 188 36.14 3.73 17.99
CA ALA A 188 37.16 2.93 17.33
C ALA A 188 38.19 2.39 18.33
N SER A 189 38.68 3.23 19.24
CA SER A 189 39.63 2.83 20.29
C SER A 189 39.01 1.84 21.28
N THR A 190 37.80 2.12 21.76
CA THR A 190 37.04 1.20 22.64
C THR A 190 36.80 -0.15 21.96
N CYS A 191 36.52 -0.15 20.67
CA CYS A 191 36.35 -1.35 19.84
C CYS A 191 37.67 -2.09 19.53
N GLY A 192 38.82 -1.58 19.95
CA GLY A 192 40.12 -2.25 19.82
C GLY A 192 41.01 -1.75 18.67
N LEU A 193 40.64 -0.69 17.95
CA LEU A 193 41.59 -0.06 17.02
C LEU A 193 42.73 0.57 17.83
N VAL A 194 43.97 0.30 17.43
CA VAL A 194 45.18 0.90 18.01
C VAL A 194 46.04 1.53 16.92
N VAL A 195 46.81 2.55 17.30
CA VAL A 195 47.78 3.22 16.43
C VAL A 195 49.16 3.03 17.04
N ASN A 196 50.02 2.29 16.35
CA ASN A 196 51.36 1.92 16.85
C ASN A 196 51.30 1.26 18.24
N GLY A 197 50.32 0.39 18.45
CA GLY A 197 50.05 -0.31 19.71
C GLY A 197 49.36 0.51 20.79
N ALA A 198 49.10 1.80 20.57
CA ALA A 198 48.46 2.68 21.55
C ALA A 198 46.96 2.87 21.27
N SER A 199 46.15 2.75 22.31
CA SER A 199 44.76 3.25 22.32
C SER A 199 44.73 4.78 22.32
N PHE A 200 43.57 5.35 21.97
CA PHE A 200 43.33 6.79 22.11
C PHE A 200 43.42 7.20 23.58
N ASP A 201 43.96 8.39 23.85
CA ASP A 201 44.28 8.83 25.22
C ASP A 201 43.07 8.74 26.15
N GLY A 202 43.26 8.06 27.29
CA GLY A 202 42.20 7.78 28.26
C GLY A 202 41.09 6.81 27.81
N VAL A 203 41.18 6.21 26.61
CA VAL A 203 40.14 5.34 26.04
C VAL A 203 40.73 3.97 25.65
N PRO A 204 41.08 3.11 26.62
CA PRO A 204 41.51 1.75 26.32
C PRO A 204 40.37 0.93 25.70
N ALA A 205 40.74 -0.15 25.03
CA ALA A 205 39.79 -1.14 24.55
C ALA A 205 38.99 -1.72 25.73
N ASN A 206 37.66 -1.81 25.58
CA ASN A 206 36.77 -2.25 26.66
C ASN A 206 35.66 -3.14 26.10
N GLU A 207 35.62 -4.39 26.55
CA GLU A 207 34.75 -5.42 25.97
C GLU A 207 33.26 -5.11 26.16
N GLU A 208 32.85 -4.70 27.37
CA GLU A 208 31.45 -4.38 27.66
C GLU A 208 30.96 -3.19 26.83
N THR A 209 31.75 -2.13 26.75
CA THR A 209 31.40 -0.92 26.00
C THR A 209 31.45 -1.19 24.50
N ALA A 210 32.43 -1.97 24.03
CA ALA A 210 32.52 -2.41 22.64
C ALA A 210 31.30 -3.27 22.24
N GLN A 211 30.82 -4.16 23.11
CA GLN A 211 29.58 -4.91 22.88
C GLN A 211 28.36 -3.97 22.75
N ILE A 212 28.27 -2.94 23.58
CA ILE A 212 27.17 -1.95 23.51
C ILE A 212 27.25 -1.16 22.20
N ILE A 213 28.44 -0.72 21.81
CA ILE A 213 28.68 -0.02 20.53
C ILE A 213 28.31 -0.94 19.36
N PHE A 214 28.83 -2.17 19.33
CA PHE A 214 28.51 -3.16 18.30
C PHE A 214 26.99 -3.36 18.14
N GLN A 215 26.29 -3.56 19.26
CA GLN A 215 24.83 -3.70 19.27
C GLN A 215 24.08 -2.46 18.78
N LYS A 216 24.64 -1.25 18.98
CA LYS A 216 24.07 -0.01 18.43
C LYS A 216 24.19 0.04 16.90
N TYR A 217 25.28 -0.46 16.33
CA TYR A 217 25.52 -0.47 14.88
C TYR A 217 24.80 -1.61 14.14
N LEU A 218 24.29 -2.63 14.84
CA LEU A 218 23.44 -3.70 14.30
C LEU A 218 21.95 -3.31 14.15
N ARG A 219 21.51 -2.23 14.81
CA ARG A 219 20.12 -1.75 14.77
C ARG A 219 19.84 -0.99 13.48
#